data_AF-A0A923E497-F1
#
_entry.id   AF-A0A923E497-F1
#
_cell.length_a   1.000
_cell.length_b   1.000
_cell.length_c   1.000
_cell.angle_alpha   90.00
_cell.angle_beta   90.00
_cell.angle_gamma   90.00
#
_symmetry.space_group_name_H-M   'P 1'
#
loop_
_entity.id
_entity.type
_entity.pdbx_description
1 polymer ?
#
loop_
_entity_poly.entity_id
_entity_poly.type
_entity_poly.pdbx_seq_one_letter_code
_entity_poly.pdbx_strand_id
1 'polypeptide(L)'
;MNHQISEKELNTKLEALAQEFGFETLKARNSDDLDFVEVSVWGLRELLAAAYQAGLKDAHAGVSAVAETTGVFQARICTLDGWQTVGTASTKREALALAEAACTKAGLDPEYCTTARQIA
;
A
#
# COMPACT_ATOMS: atom_id res chain seq x y z
N MET A 1 1.42 -11.03 -2.06
CA MET A 1 2.69 -11.69 -1.72
C MET A 1 3.18 -11.06 -0.43
N ASN A 2 3.46 -11.85 0.61
CA ASN A 2 3.98 -11.33 1.88
C ASN A 2 5.42 -10.90 1.67
N HIS A 3 5.67 -9.60 1.54
CA HIS A 3 7.01 -9.05 1.58
C HIS A 3 7.51 -9.15 3.03
N GLN A 4 8.14 -10.28 3.36
CA GLN A 4 8.81 -10.46 4.65
C GLN A 4 10.23 -9.91 4.52
N ILE A 5 10.46 -8.73 5.11
CA ILE A 5 11.81 -8.21 5.30
C ILE A 5 12.58 -9.15 6.25
N SER A 6 13.86 -9.38 5.98
CA SER A 6 14.68 -10.17 6.90
C SER A 6 14.97 -9.36 8.17
N GLU A 7 15.14 -10.03 9.31
CA GLU A 7 15.48 -9.38 10.59
C GLU A 7 16.75 -8.52 10.47
N LYS A 8 17.75 -9.02 9.73
CA LYS A 8 18.99 -8.29 9.46
C LYS A 8 18.75 -6.99 8.70
N GLU A 9 17.87 -7.02 7.70
CA GLU A 9 17.52 -5.85 6.90
C GLU A 9 16.73 -4.82 7.71
N LEU A 10 15.78 -5.28 8.52
CA LEU A 10 15.06 -4.44 9.47
C LEU A 10 16.04 -3.72 10.41
N ASN A 11 16.94 -4.48 11.04
CA ASN A 11 17.92 -3.91 11.96
C ASN A 11 18.85 -2.90 11.27
N THR A 12 19.24 -3.16 10.03
CA THR A 12 20.07 -2.22 9.24
C THR A 12 19.35 -0.89 9.00
N LYS A 13 18.06 -0.94 8.65
CA LYS A 13 17.23 0.27 8.44
C LYS A 13 17.03 1.05 9.75
N LEU A 14 16.81 0.34 10.86
CA LEU A 14 16.64 0.96 12.17
C LEU A 14 17.95 1.59 12.67
N GLU A 15 19.09 0.92 12.49
CA GLU A 15 20.41 1.46 12.83
C GLU A 15 20.70 2.75 12.05
N ALA A 16 20.39 2.78 10.76
CA ALA A 16 20.57 3.98 9.94
C ALA A 16 19.73 5.17 10.45
N LEU A 17 18.45 4.94 10.77
CA LEU A 17 17.59 5.97 11.35
C LEU A 17 18.12 6.43 12.71
N ALA A 18 18.55 5.51 13.58
CA ALA A 18 19.04 5.87 14.90
C ALA A 18 20.32 6.73 14.85
N GLN A 19 21.22 6.45 13.90
CA GLN A 19 22.45 7.23 13.72
C GLN A 19 22.18 8.70 13.35
N GLU A 20 21.11 8.98 12.60
CA GLU A 20 20.70 10.37 12.27
C GLU A 20 20.30 11.17 13.52
N PHE A 21 19.87 10.49 14.59
CA PHE A 21 19.44 11.10 15.86
C PHE A 21 20.50 10.98 16.97
N GLY A 22 21.73 10.62 16.62
CA GLY A 22 22.86 10.60 17.56
C GLY A 22 23.06 9.30 18.34
N PHE A 23 22.32 8.23 18.00
CA PHE A 23 22.55 6.92 18.59
C PHE A 23 23.71 6.22 17.87
N GLU A 24 24.72 5.79 18.63
CA GLU A 24 25.87 5.07 18.08
C GLU A 24 25.49 3.67 17.57
N THR A 25 24.66 2.96 18.34
CA THR A 25 24.17 1.62 18.01
C THR A 25 22.86 1.31 18.72
N LEU A 26 22.05 0.43 18.12
CA LEU A 26 20.86 -0.17 18.73
C LEU A 26 21.15 -1.55 19.36
N LYS A 27 22.39 -2.02 19.33
CA LYS A 27 22.80 -3.28 19.92
C LYS A 27 23.10 -3.10 21.40
N ALA A 28 22.75 -4.10 22.20
CA ALA A 28 23.11 -4.14 23.62
C ALA A 28 24.63 -4.08 23.79
N ARG A 29 25.10 -3.18 24.66
CA ARG A 29 26.54 -3.01 24.94
C ARG A 29 27.00 -3.70 26.23
N ASN A 30 26.08 -4.37 26.94
CA ASN A 30 26.35 -5.07 28.21
C ASN A 30 27.14 -4.20 29.20
N SER A 31 26.83 -2.91 29.23
CA SER A 31 27.49 -1.91 30.05
C SER A 31 26.45 -0.86 30.42
N ASP A 32 26.12 -0.80 31.71
CA ASP A 32 25.02 0.02 32.22
C ASP A 32 25.19 1.50 31.81
N ASP A 33 26.41 2.05 31.95
CA ASP A 33 26.73 3.45 31.59
C ASP A 33 26.52 3.77 30.10
N LEU A 34 26.58 2.73 29.26
CA LEU A 34 26.54 2.82 27.82
C LEU A 34 25.14 2.56 27.24
N ASP A 35 24.20 2.09 28.06
CA ASP A 35 22.81 1.83 27.68
C ASP A 35 21.89 3.05 27.91
N PHE A 36 22.37 4.07 28.63
CA PHE A 36 21.67 5.36 28.76
C PHE A 36 22.10 6.33 27.67
N VAL A 37 21.13 6.81 26.89
CA VAL A 37 21.34 7.86 25.88
C VAL A 37 20.45 9.04 26.23
N GLU A 38 21.05 10.21 26.35
CA GLU A 38 20.29 11.45 26.48
C GLU A 38 19.73 11.86 25.12
N VAL A 39 18.42 11.90 25.01
CA VAL A 39 17.71 12.36 23.82
C VAL A 39 16.62 13.35 24.22
N SER A 40 16.50 14.44 23.46
CA SER A 40 15.42 15.39 23.69
C SER A 40 14.06 14.75 23.37
N VAL A 41 13.01 15.12 24.09
CA VAL A 41 11.64 14.64 23.83
C VAL A 41 11.21 14.94 22.38
N TRP A 42 11.68 16.05 21.82
CA TRP A 42 11.44 16.43 20.43
C TRP A 42 12.16 15.49 19.45
N GLY A 43 13.45 15.20 19.69
CA GLY A 43 14.22 14.26 18.88
C GLY A 43 13.65 12.84 18.95
N LEU A 44 13.19 12.38 20.12
CA LEU A 44 12.53 11.08 20.24
C LEU A 44 11.24 11.00 19.41
N ARG A 45 10.44 12.06 19.44
CA ARG A 45 9.21 12.15 18.65
C ARG A 45 9.51 12.09 17.15
N GLU A 46 10.53 12.82 16.70
CA GLU A 46 10.96 12.85 15.30
C GLU A 46 11.49 11.49 14.83
N LEU A 47 12.32 10.82 15.64
CA LEU A 47 12.82 9.48 15.36
C LEU A 47 11.66 8.48 15.17
N LEU A 48 10.69 8.47 16.09
CA LEU A 48 9.52 7.59 16.02
C LEU A 48 8.65 7.88 14.79
N ALA A 49 8.46 9.16 14.46
CA ALA A 49 7.73 9.56 13.26
C ALA A 49 8.45 9.11 11.98
N ALA A 50 9.77 9.24 11.92
CA ALA A 50 10.59 8.80 10.80
C ALA A 50 10.52 7.27 10.63
N ALA A 51 10.66 6.50 11.71
CA ALA A 51 10.53 5.05 11.70
C ALA A 51 9.14 4.59 11.22
N TYR A 52 8.07 5.25 11.68
CA TYR A 52 6.71 4.94 11.25
C TYR A 52 6.50 5.22 9.76
N GLN A 53 6.97 6.38 9.27
CA GLN A 53 6.89 6.73 7.85
C GLN A 53 7.71 5.78 6.97
N ALA A 54 8.89 5.37 7.41
CA ALA A 54 9.70 4.37 6.71
C ALA A 54 8.96 3.02 6.60
N GLY A 55 8.33 2.57 7.69
CA GLY A 55 7.49 1.37 7.69
C GLY A 55 6.29 1.47 6.74
N LEU A 56 5.60 2.62 6.70
CA LEU A 56 4.53 2.86 5.75
C LEU A 56 5.01 2.85 4.30
N LYS A 57 6.17 3.45 4.02
CA LYS A 57 6.77 3.45 2.67
C LYS A 57 7.13 2.05 2.21
N ASP A 58 7.74 1.24 3.08
CA ASP A 58 8.07 -0.16 2.77
C ASP A 58 6.79 -1.00 2.54
N ALA A 59 5.76 -0.82 3.37
CA ALA A 59 4.47 -1.47 3.19
C ALA A 59 3.80 -1.03 1.87
N HIS A 60 3.83 0.26 1.56
CA HIS A 60 3.29 0.81 0.33
C HIS A 60 4.12 0.43 -0.90
N ALA A 61 5.43 0.19 -0.79
CA ALA A 61 6.24 -0.31 -1.90
C ALA A 61 5.77 -1.73 -2.31
N GLY A 62 5.40 -2.56 -1.34
CA GLY A 62 4.77 -3.87 -1.60
C GLY A 62 3.37 -3.77 -2.22
N VAL A 63 2.63 -2.69 -1.94
CA VAL A 63 1.31 -2.41 -2.53
C VAL A 63 1.42 -1.67 -3.87
N SER A 64 2.49 -0.91 -4.10
CA SER A 64 2.73 -0.20 -5.36
C SER A 64 3.30 -1.12 -6.43
N ALA A 65 3.88 -2.27 -6.05
CA ALA A 65 4.14 -3.37 -6.99
C ALA A 65 2.86 -4.09 -7.45
N VAL A 66 1.70 -3.82 -6.83
CA VAL A 66 0.37 -4.15 -7.37
C VAL A 66 -0.35 -2.90 -7.91
N ALA A 67 0.35 -1.78 -8.08
CA ALA A 67 -0.13 -0.71 -8.94
C ALA A 67 0.01 -1.18 -10.39
N GLU A 68 -1.15 -1.36 -11.03
CA GLU A 68 -1.32 -1.81 -12.41
C GLU A 68 -0.90 -3.27 -12.60
N THR A 69 -1.72 -4.20 -12.09
CA THR A 69 -1.95 -5.41 -12.87
C THR A 69 -2.47 -4.95 -14.23
N THR A 70 -1.58 -4.85 -15.22
CA THR A 70 -1.89 -4.81 -16.64
C THR A 70 -2.58 -6.13 -16.98
N GLY A 71 -3.85 -6.18 -16.62
CA GLY A 71 -4.73 -7.33 -16.76
C GLY A 71 -5.93 -6.90 -17.58
N VAL A 72 -6.54 -7.83 -18.28
CA VAL A 72 -7.76 -7.51 -19.03
C VAL A 72 -8.92 -7.55 -18.04
N PHE A 73 -9.58 -6.42 -17.84
CA PHE A 73 -10.78 -6.31 -17.01
C PHE A 73 -12.01 -6.25 -17.91
N GLN A 74 -13.01 -7.08 -17.64
CA GLN A 74 -14.34 -6.95 -18.23
C GLN A 74 -15.17 -5.93 -17.43
N ALA A 75 -15.63 -4.89 -18.11
CA ALA A 75 -16.68 -4.00 -17.65
C ALA A 75 -18.02 -4.73 -17.82
N ARG A 76 -18.77 -4.92 -16.74
CA ARG A 76 -20.07 -5.59 -16.77
C ARG A 76 -21.14 -4.76 -16.10
N ILE A 77 -22.36 -4.84 -16.62
CA ILE A 77 -23.55 -4.26 -16.02
C ILE A 77 -24.57 -5.36 -15.70
N CYS A 78 -25.35 -5.20 -14.64
CA CYS A 78 -26.44 -6.10 -14.27
C CYS A 78 -27.77 -5.57 -14.80
N THR A 79 -28.39 -6.27 -15.75
CA THR A 79 -29.74 -5.97 -16.25
C THR A 79 -30.73 -7.04 -15.79
N LEU A 80 -32.00 -6.94 -16.19
CA LEU A 80 -33.02 -7.96 -15.90
C LEU A 80 -32.65 -9.36 -16.45
N ASP A 81 -31.85 -9.40 -17.51
CA ASP A 81 -31.37 -10.64 -18.15
C ASP A 81 -30.05 -11.14 -17.53
N GLY A 82 -29.57 -10.50 -16.46
CA GLY A 82 -28.35 -10.84 -15.73
C GLY A 82 -27.13 -9.98 -16.11
N TRP A 83 -25.94 -10.50 -15.77
CA TRP A 83 -24.68 -9.76 -15.93
C TRP A 83 -24.15 -9.79 -17.37
N GLN A 84 -24.24 -8.66 -18.07
CA GLN A 84 -23.76 -8.48 -19.44
C GLN A 84 -22.42 -7.74 -19.49
N THR A 85 -21.54 -8.12 -20.40
CA THR A 85 -20.25 -7.45 -20.62
C THR A 85 -20.43 -6.30 -21.61
N VAL A 86 -20.05 -5.09 -21.20
CA VAL A 86 -20.20 -3.86 -22.00
C VAL A 86 -18.87 -3.37 -22.59
N GLY A 87 -17.74 -3.92 -22.13
CA GLY A 87 -16.43 -3.59 -22.67
C GLY A 87 -15.30 -4.30 -21.92
N THR A 88 -14.07 -4.07 -22.38
CA THR A 88 -12.84 -4.50 -21.71
C THR A 88 -11.87 -3.35 -21.59
N ALA A 89 -11.09 -3.30 -20.50
CA ALA A 89 -10.06 -2.30 -20.30
C ALA A 89 -8.78 -2.90 -19.69
N SER A 90 -7.67 -2.19 -19.86
CA SER A 90 -6.35 -2.52 -19.32
C SER A 90 -6.22 -2.27 -17.82
N THR A 91 -7.11 -1.45 -17.26
CA THR A 91 -7.12 -1.13 -15.83
C THR A 91 -8.51 -1.30 -15.25
N LYS A 92 -8.58 -1.65 -13.96
CA LYS A 92 -9.85 -1.78 -13.23
C LYS A 92 -10.65 -0.47 -13.24
N ARG A 93 -9.97 0.67 -13.14
CA ARG A 93 -10.58 2.01 -13.10
C ARG A 93 -11.27 2.35 -14.42
N GLU A 94 -10.62 2.08 -15.55
CA GLU A 94 -11.21 2.27 -16.87
C GLU A 94 -12.41 1.33 -17.09
N ALA A 95 -12.30 0.06 -16.69
CA ALA A 95 -13.41 -0.88 -16.79
C ALA A 95 -14.62 -0.45 -15.94
N LEU A 96 -14.38 0.12 -14.74
CA LEU A 96 -15.46 0.65 -13.92
C LEU A 96 -16.13 1.87 -14.57
N ALA A 97 -15.35 2.80 -15.10
CA ALA A 97 -15.88 3.98 -15.80
C ALA A 97 -16.72 3.60 -17.05
N LEU A 98 -16.29 2.57 -17.80
CA LEU A 98 -17.07 2.02 -18.92
C LEU A 98 -18.39 1.41 -18.45
N ALA A 99 -18.38 0.67 -17.34
CA ALA A 99 -19.58 0.09 -16.76
C ALA A 99 -20.56 1.16 -16.25
N GLU A 100 -20.07 2.20 -15.56
CA GLU A 100 -20.88 3.32 -15.07
C GLU A 100 -21.55 4.11 -16.21
N ALA A 101 -20.80 4.40 -17.28
CA ALA A 101 -21.35 5.07 -18.45
C ALA A 101 -22.44 4.24 -19.14
N ALA A 102 -22.24 2.93 -19.27
CA ALA A 102 -23.22 2.02 -19.85
C ALA A 102 -24.47 1.89 -18.97
N CYS A 103 -24.28 1.81 -17.65
CA CYS A 103 -25.36 1.76 -16.67
C CYS A 103 -26.24 3.02 -16.70
N THR A 104 -25.61 4.20 -16.71
CA THR A 104 -26.32 5.49 -16.80
C THR A 104 -27.12 5.59 -18.09
N LYS A 105 -26.56 5.13 -19.22
CA LYS A 105 -27.27 5.08 -20.50
C LYS A 105 -28.46 4.11 -20.50
N ALA A 106 -28.40 3.05 -19.69
CA ALA A 106 -29.49 2.10 -19.49
C ALA A 106 -30.55 2.58 -18.48
N GLY A 107 -30.36 3.75 -17.84
CA GLY A 107 -31.28 4.27 -16.82
C GLY A 107 -31.25 3.51 -15.50
N LEU A 108 -30.15 2.79 -15.23
CA LEU A 108 -29.94 2.02 -14.01
C LEU A 108 -29.00 2.78 -13.06
N ASP A 109 -29.15 2.54 -11.76
CA ASP A 109 -28.28 3.13 -10.74
C ASP A 109 -26.87 2.47 -10.78
N PRO A 110 -25.80 3.24 -11.05
CA PRO A 110 -24.44 2.72 -11.13
C PRO A 110 -23.94 2.02 -9.87
N GLU A 111 -24.46 2.38 -8.68
CA GLU A 111 -24.06 1.80 -7.39
C GLU A 111 -24.41 0.31 -7.30
N TYR A 112 -25.50 -0.11 -7.95
CA TYR A 112 -26.02 -1.48 -7.83
C TYR A 112 -25.85 -2.31 -9.10
N CYS A 113 -25.47 -1.67 -10.22
CA CYS A 113 -25.50 -2.31 -11.53
C CYS A 113 -24.10 -2.58 -12.09
N THR A 114 -23.03 -1.96 -11.58
CA THR A 114 -21.71 -2.03 -12.21
C THR A 114 -20.76 -3.02 -11.54
N THR A 115 -19.90 -3.67 -12.32
CA THR A 115 -18.74 -4.40 -11.79
C THR A 115 -17.59 -4.46 -12.79
N ALA A 116 -16.37 -4.56 -12.28
CA ALA A 116 -15.16 -4.82 -13.06
C ALA A 116 -14.57 -6.17 -12.63
N ARG A 117 -14.59 -7.15 -13.55
CA ARG A 117 -14.06 -8.50 -13.32
C ARG A 117 -12.74 -8.67 -14.04
N GLN A 118 -11.66 -8.98 -13.32
CA GLN A 118 -10.39 -9.37 -13.95
C GLN A 118 -10.55 -10.74 -14.62
N ILE A 119 -10.12 -10.86 -15.87
CA ILE A 119 -10.19 -12.10 -16.66
C ILE A 119 -8.84 -12.62 -17.15
N ALA A 120 -7.77 -11.84 -16.98
CA ALA A 120 -6.37 -12.22 -17.14
C ALA A 120 -5.51 -11.29 -16.29
#